data_AF-A0A7S4DHJ8-F1
#
_entry.id   AF-A0A7S4DHJ8-F1
#
_cell.length_a   1.000
_cell.length_b   1.000
_cell.length_c   1.000
_cell.angle_alpha   90.00
_cell.angle_beta   90.00
_cell.angle_gamma   90.00
#
_symmetry.space_group_name_H-M   'P 1'
#
loop_
_entity.id
_entity.type
_entity.pdbx_description
1 polymer ?
#
loop_
_entity_poly.entity_id
_entity_poly.type
_entity_poly.pdbx_seq_one_letter_code
_entity_poly.pdbx_strand_id
1 'polypeptide(L)'
;AKAEFDAAVRALVPERFLTEDDKGLLSFALSNLFFSYDLAQADKAALRDLLCGLSLLCAGTKSAKLAFTFQLYARETDAEGEPVMGPGELLNYLRAVLTAVCACTAQMLELPADRLARLVFDAAAAAVEGIYARPSQRIGFEEFGNWYNNGGFQQIPWLELLDLTKWVPGVASITADLKLLQEREGAGEGEEE
;
A
#
# COMPACT_ATOMS: atom_id res chain seq x y z
N ALA A 1 -19.43 6.82 -4.79
CA ALA A 1 -19.20 7.98 -5.67
C ALA A 1 -18.26 8.98 -4.99
N LYS A 2 -17.63 9.91 -5.73
CA LYS A 2 -16.70 10.90 -5.15
C LYS A 2 -17.31 11.73 -4.03
N ALA A 3 -18.55 12.20 -4.20
CA ALA A 3 -19.25 12.99 -3.19
C ALA A 3 -19.43 12.25 -1.85
N GLU A 4 -19.73 10.95 -1.91
CA GLU A 4 -19.89 10.09 -0.72
C GLU A 4 -18.55 9.83 -0.03
N PHE A 5 -17.50 9.64 -0.82
CA PHE A 5 -16.13 9.52 -0.32
C PHE A 5 -15.71 10.79 0.44
N ASP A 6 -15.96 11.97 -0.13
CA ASP A 6 -15.62 13.25 0.52
C ASP A 6 -16.42 13.47 1.80
N ALA A 7 -17.70 13.07 1.81
CA ALA A 7 -18.51 13.12 3.02
C ALA A 7 -17.96 12.19 4.12
N ALA A 8 -17.53 10.97 3.75
CA ALA A 8 -16.93 10.02 4.69
C ALA A 8 -15.60 10.53 5.25
N VAL A 9 -14.73 11.10 4.41
CA VAL A 9 -13.46 11.70 4.83
C VAL A 9 -13.69 12.82 5.84
N ARG A 10 -14.62 13.76 5.55
CA ARG A 10 -14.95 14.85 6.49
C ARG A 10 -15.50 14.35 7.83
N ALA A 11 -16.26 13.25 7.82
CA ALA A 11 -16.79 12.66 9.04
C ALA A 11 -15.72 11.96 9.89
N LEU A 12 -14.70 11.37 9.26
CA LEU A 12 -13.63 10.62 9.93
C LEU A 12 -12.48 11.51 10.42
N VAL A 13 -12.22 12.62 9.73
CA VAL A 13 -11.08 13.49 10.00
C VAL A 13 -11.47 14.54 11.04
N PRO A 14 -10.90 14.52 12.26
CA PRO A 14 -11.26 15.50 13.28
C PRO A 14 -10.62 16.86 12.94
N GLU A 15 -11.45 17.84 12.58
CA GLU A 15 -10.99 19.19 12.17
C GLU A 15 -10.10 19.89 13.20
N ARG A 16 -10.26 19.54 14.49
CA ARG A 16 -9.54 20.15 15.62
C ARG A 16 -8.03 19.85 15.64
N PHE A 17 -7.55 18.88 14.87
CA PHE A 17 -6.14 18.47 14.86
C PHE A 17 -5.40 18.84 13.58
N LEU A 18 -6.04 19.52 12.63
CA LEU A 18 -5.42 19.87 11.34
C LEU A 18 -5.32 21.37 11.17
N THR A 19 -4.15 21.83 10.77
CA THR A 19 -3.98 23.20 10.24
C THR A 19 -4.68 23.33 8.88
N GLU A 20 -4.90 24.55 8.40
CA GLU A 20 -5.50 24.76 7.07
C GLU A 20 -4.62 24.17 5.95
N ASP A 21 -3.30 24.23 6.10
CA ASP A 21 -2.36 23.63 5.16
C ASP A 21 -2.46 22.10 5.17
N ASP A 22 -2.59 21.47 6.36
CA ASP A 22 -2.77 20.03 6.48
C ASP A 22 -4.09 19.56 5.86
N LYS A 23 -5.17 20.35 6.02
CA LYS A 23 -6.46 20.07 5.38
C LYS A 23 -6.34 20.11 3.85
N GLY A 24 -5.62 21.10 3.32
CA GLY A 24 -5.34 21.23 1.89
C GLY A 24 -4.58 20.02 1.35
N LEU A 25 -3.48 19.65 2.03
CA LEU A 25 -2.66 18.51 1.66
C LEU A 25 -3.43 17.18 1.73
N LEU A 26 -4.18 16.95 2.81
CA LEU A 26 -4.98 15.75 2.99
C LEU A 26 -6.07 15.63 1.91
N SER A 27 -6.77 16.73 1.62
CA SER A 27 -7.80 16.78 0.59
C SER A 27 -7.23 16.48 -0.80
N PHE A 28 -6.06 17.04 -1.10
CA PHE A 28 -5.34 16.77 -2.34
C PHE A 28 -4.93 15.29 -2.43
N ALA A 29 -4.26 14.75 -1.41
CA ALA A 29 -3.78 13.38 -1.40
C ALA A 29 -4.92 12.35 -1.53
N LEU A 30 -6.00 12.51 -0.75
CA LEU A 30 -7.13 11.58 -0.78
C LEU A 30 -7.95 11.70 -2.07
N SER A 31 -8.13 12.91 -2.60
CA SER A 31 -8.79 13.08 -3.91
C SER A 31 -7.97 12.47 -5.03
N ASN A 32 -6.64 12.67 -5.00
CA ASN A 32 -5.75 12.09 -5.99
C ASN A 32 -5.77 10.55 -5.94
N LEU A 33 -5.77 9.97 -4.74
CA LEU A 33 -5.92 8.53 -4.56
C LEU A 33 -7.26 8.02 -5.13
N PHE A 34 -8.36 8.72 -4.84
CA PHE A 34 -9.68 8.35 -5.39
C PHE A 34 -9.67 8.34 -6.91
N PHE A 35 -9.21 9.43 -7.54
CA PHE A 35 -9.23 9.56 -9.00
C PHE A 35 -8.25 8.61 -9.69
N SER A 36 -7.19 8.17 -9.00
CA SER A 36 -6.30 7.13 -9.51
C SER A 36 -7.00 5.78 -9.71
N TYR A 37 -8.12 5.54 -9.02
CA TYR A 37 -8.95 4.35 -9.21
C TYR A 37 -10.17 4.58 -10.13
N ASP A 38 -10.48 5.84 -10.48
CA ASP A 38 -11.57 6.19 -11.39
C ASP A 38 -11.11 6.14 -12.86
N LEU A 39 -10.71 4.94 -13.31
CA LEU A 39 -10.18 4.72 -14.66
C LEU A 39 -11.20 5.05 -15.77
N ALA A 40 -12.49 4.97 -15.45
CA ALA A 40 -13.58 5.27 -16.37
C ALA A 40 -13.98 6.76 -16.37
N GLN A 41 -13.37 7.59 -15.52
CA GLN A 41 -13.70 9.01 -15.37
C GLN A 41 -15.20 9.23 -15.10
N ALA A 42 -15.77 8.39 -14.23
CA ALA A 42 -17.19 8.36 -13.91
C ALA A 42 -17.49 8.83 -12.47
N ASP A 43 -16.52 9.46 -11.80
CA ASP A 43 -16.55 9.84 -10.38
C ASP A 43 -16.85 8.64 -9.45
N LYS A 44 -16.34 7.46 -9.85
CA LYS A 44 -16.58 6.18 -9.16
C LYS A 44 -15.31 5.35 -9.08
N ALA A 45 -14.99 4.93 -7.86
CA ALA A 45 -13.98 3.93 -7.57
C ALA A 45 -14.62 2.78 -6.78
N ALA A 46 -14.13 1.56 -6.97
CA ALA A 46 -14.59 0.43 -6.18
C ALA A 46 -14.14 0.59 -4.73
N LEU A 47 -15.03 0.29 -3.76
CA LEU A 47 -14.71 0.39 -2.34
C LEU A 47 -13.49 -0.45 -1.97
N ARG A 48 -13.37 -1.65 -2.55
CA ARG A 48 -12.23 -2.55 -2.36
C ARG A 48 -10.90 -1.88 -2.73
N ASP A 49 -10.87 -1.18 -3.87
CA ASP A 49 -9.67 -0.54 -4.39
C ASP A 49 -9.30 0.69 -3.54
N LEU A 50 -10.31 1.44 -3.08
CA LEU A 50 -10.12 2.53 -2.12
C LEU A 50 -9.58 2.04 -0.77
N LEU A 51 -10.14 0.96 -0.22
CA LEU A 51 -9.65 0.36 1.02
C LEU A 51 -8.21 -0.14 0.87
N CYS A 52 -7.88 -0.72 -0.30
CA CYS A 52 -6.52 -1.11 -0.64
C CYS A 52 -5.57 0.08 -0.59
N GLY A 53 -5.89 1.17 -1.28
CA GLY A 53 -5.05 2.36 -1.31
C GLY A 53 -4.95 3.08 0.03
N LEU A 54 -6.05 3.20 0.77
CA LEU A 54 -6.05 3.81 2.10
C LEU A 54 -5.23 3.01 3.11
N SER A 55 -5.23 1.67 3.01
CA SER A 55 -4.45 0.80 3.90
C SER A 55 -2.94 1.08 3.83
N LEU A 56 -2.45 1.55 2.68
CA LEU A 56 -1.06 1.94 2.49
C LEU A 56 -0.70 3.10 3.43
N LEU A 57 -1.61 4.06 3.60
CA LEU A 57 -1.43 5.25 4.43
C LEU A 57 -1.61 4.98 5.93
N CYS A 58 -2.11 3.80 6.31
CA CYS A 58 -2.26 3.42 7.71
C CYS A 58 -0.89 3.14 8.35
N ALA A 59 -0.80 3.37 9.66
CA ALA A 59 0.30 2.84 10.46
C ALA A 59 0.25 1.31 10.50
N GLY A 60 1.40 0.66 10.70
CA GLY A 60 1.51 -0.79 10.78
C GLY A 60 2.61 -1.36 9.89
N THR A 61 2.83 -2.66 9.99
CA THR A 61 3.89 -3.35 9.23
C THR A 61 3.48 -3.57 7.77
N LYS A 62 4.48 -3.67 6.89
CA LYS A 62 4.29 -4.09 5.48
C LYS A 62 3.45 -5.37 5.38
N SER A 63 3.78 -6.39 6.18
CA SER A 63 3.06 -7.67 6.17
C SER A 63 1.60 -7.55 6.58
N ALA A 64 1.28 -6.74 7.59
CA ALA A 64 -0.11 -6.54 8.03
C ALA A 64 -0.94 -5.84 6.95
N LYS A 65 -0.38 -4.82 6.30
CA LYS A 65 -1.03 -4.13 5.18
C LYS A 65 -1.29 -5.09 4.01
N LEU A 66 -0.28 -5.88 3.62
CA LEU A 66 -0.40 -6.86 2.54
C LEU A 66 -1.40 -7.96 2.89
N ALA A 67 -1.44 -8.47 4.11
CA ALA A 67 -2.38 -9.51 4.52
C ALA A 67 -3.84 -9.01 4.47
N PHE A 68 -4.08 -7.80 4.99
CA PHE A 68 -5.40 -7.17 4.92
C PHE A 68 -5.86 -6.98 3.47
N THR A 69 -5.01 -6.41 2.61
CA THR A 69 -5.39 -6.18 1.22
C THR A 69 -5.45 -7.47 0.41
N PHE A 70 -4.69 -8.51 0.76
CA PHE A 70 -4.83 -9.83 0.16
C PHE A 70 -6.25 -10.39 0.38
N GLN A 71 -6.75 -10.30 1.63
CA GLN A 71 -8.12 -10.74 1.95
C GLN A 71 -9.20 -9.96 1.19
N LEU A 72 -8.96 -8.69 0.86
CA LEU A 72 -9.91 -7.89 0.09
C LEU A 72 -10.12 -8.42 -1.34
N TYR A 73 -9.12 -9.06 -1.94
CA TYR A 73 -9.13 -9.49 -3.34
C TYR A 73 -9.36 -10.99 -3.53
N ALA A 74 -9.00 -11.82 -2.54
CA ALA A 74 -9.24 -13.25 -2.57
C ALA A 74 -10.76 -13.53 -2.55
N ARG A 75 -11.24 -14.35 -3.50
CA ARG A 75 -12.65 -14.73 -3.58
C ARG A 75 -12.91 -16.15 -3.07
N GLU A 76 -11.85 -16.93 -2.94
CA GLU A 76 -11.87 -18.31 -2.52
C GLU A 76 -10.97 -18.48 -1.29
N THR A 77 -11.21 -19.55 -0.54
CA THR A 77 -10.34 -20.00 0.54
C THR A 77 -9.88 -21.42 0.29
N ASP A 78 -8.75 -21.81 0.87
CA ASP A 78 -8.32 -23.21 0.91
C ASP A 78 -9.14 -24.06 1.90
N ALA A 79 -8.69 -25.28 2.15
CA ALA A 79 -9.37 -26.23 3.04
C ALA A 79 -9.32 -25.77 4.52
N GLU A 80 -8.31 -24.98 4.87
CA GLU A 80 -8.08 -24.41 6.19
C GLU A 80 -8.86 -23.10 6.40
N GLY A 81 -9.47 -22.57 5.34
CA GLY A 81 -10.23 -21.32 5.36
C GLY A 81 -9.38 -20.08 5.14
N GLU A 82 -8.12 -20.24 4.73
CA GLU A 82 -7.23 -19.13 4.44
C GLU A 82 -7.47 -18.61 3.01
N PRO A 83 -7.38 -17.28 2.79
CA PRO A 83 -7.64 -16.68 1.49
C PRO A 83 -6.62 -17.17 0.45
N VAL A 84 -7.12 -17.55 -0.73
CA VAL A 84 -6.29 -17.90 -1.88
C VAL A 84 -6.67 -17.07 -3.10
N MET A 85 -5.68 -16.80 -3.96
CA MET A 85 -5.88 -16.06 -5.20
C MET A 85 -5.43 -16.85 -6.41
N GLY A 86 -6.13 -16.65 -7.53
CA GLY A 86 -5.63 -17.00 -8.86
C GLY A 86 -4.88 -15.86 -9.55
N PRO A 87 -4.34 -16.10 -10.75
CA PRO A 87 -3.53 -15.11 -11.47
C PRO A 87 -4.26 -13.79 -11.74
N GLY A 88 -5.54 -13.84 -12.12
CA GLY A 88 -6.34 -12.65 -12.39
C GLY A 88 -6.67 -11.82 -11.14
N GLU A 89 -6.83 -12.49 -10.00
CA GLU A 89 -7.07 -11.81 -8.72
C GLU A 89 -5.79 -11.14 -8.23
N LEU A 90 -4.65 -11.86 -8.29
CA LEU A 90 -3.36 -11.29 -7.95
C LEU A 90 -2.98 -10.12 -8.86
N LEU A 91 -3.29 -10.19 -10.16
CA LEU A 91 -3.09 -9.08 -11.08
C LEU A 91 -3.86 -7.84 -10.64
N ASN A 92 -5.15 -7.97 -10.34
CA ASN A 92 -5.97 -6.85 -9.89
C ASN A 92 -5.51 -6.30 -8.54
N TYR A 93 -5.11 -7.19 -7.62
CA TYR A 93 -4.55 -6.83 -6.33
C TYR A 93 -3.25 -6.01 -6.47
N LEU A 94 -2.27 -6.52 -7.20
CA LEU A 94 -0.98 -5.84 -7.38
C LEU A 94 -1.13 -4.52 -8.14
N ARG A 95 -2.02 -4.47 -9.15
CA ARG A 95 -2.37 -3.22 -9.83
C ARG A 95 -2.89 -2.19 -8.83
N ALA A 96 -3.81 -2.58 -7.95
CA ALA A 96 -4.39 -1.65 -7.00
C ALA A 96 -3.38 -1.14 -5.97
N VAL A 97 -2.50 -2.01 -5.48
CA VAL A 97 -1.41 -1.59 -4.57
C VAL A 97 -0.46 -0.62 -5.27
N LEU A 98 -0.02 -0.95 -6.49
CA LEU A 98 0.90 -0.10 -7.23
C LEU A 98 0.26 1.23 -7.65
N THR A 99 -1.04 1.24 -8.00
CA THR A 99 -1.80 2.48 -8.22
C THR A 99 -1.76 3.38 -6.98
N ALA A 100 -1.90 2.83 -5.77
CA ALA A 100 -1.80 3.61 -4.54
C ALA A 100 -0.40 4.23 -4.36
N VAL A 101 0.65 3.44 -4.59
CA VAL A 101 2.04 3.91 -4.54
C VAL A 101 2.27 5.05 -5.53
N CYS A 102 1.81 4.89 -6.78
CA CYS A 102 1.90 5.91 -7.81
C CYS A 102 1.11 7.18 -7.46
N ALA A 103 -0.08 7.04 -6.87
CA ALA A 103 -0.89 8.18 -6.43
C ALA A 103 -0.20 9.02 -5.33
N CYS A 104 0.75 8.44 -4.62
CA CYS A 104 1.56 9.14 -3.61
C CYS A 104 2.91 9.65 -4.14
N THR A 105 3.19 9.47 -5.44
CA THR A 105 4.47 9.86 -6.05
C THR A 105 4.28 11.03 -7.01
N ALA A 106 4.85 12.19 -6.69
CA ALA A 106 4.64 13.43 -7.44
C ALA A 106 4.93 13.30 -8.95
N GLN A 107 6.04 12.63 -9.31
CA GLN A 107 6.45 12.44 -10.71
C GLN A 107 5.45 11.61 -11.53
N MET A 108 4.71 10.72 -10.87
CA MET A 108 3.71 9.89 -11.55
C MET A 108 2.44 10.67 -11.89
N LEU A 109 2.19 11.81 -11.21
CA LEU A 109 1.06 12.69 -11.48
C LEU A 109 1.23 13.50 -12.78
N GLU A 110 2.47 13.60 -13.27
CA GLU A 110 2.78 14.30 -14.53
C GLU A 110 2.56 13.42 -15.76
N LEU A 111 2.37 12.11 -15.57
CA LEU A 111 2.15 11.18 -16.67
C LEU A 111 0.69 11.18 -17.14
N PRO A 112 0.45 11.04 -18.46
CA PRO A 112 -0.89 10.77 -18.97
C PRO A 112 -1.50 9.52 -18.31
N ALA A 113 -2.78 9.58 -17.94
CA ALA A 113 -3.45 8.52 -17.19
C ALA A 113 -3.39 7.15 -17.88
N ASP A 114 -3.50 7.12 -19.21
CA ASP A 114 -3.43 5.91 -20.04
C ASP A 114 -2.01 5.31 -20.08
N ARG A 115 -0.97 6.15 -19.98
CA ARG A 115 0.43 5.71 -19.85
C ARG A 115 0.67 5.13 -18.47
N LEU A 116 0.21 5.80 -17.42
CA LEU A 116 0.34 5.31 -16.05
C LEU A 116 -0.39 3.96 -15.87
N ALA A 117 -1.63 3.86 -16.37
CA ALA A 117 -2.42 2.62 -16.29
C ALA A 117 -1.73 1.43 -16.98
N ARG A 118 -1.07 1.67 -18.12
CA ARG A 118 -0.28 0.66 -18.83
C ARG A 118 0.97 0.23 -18.04
N LEU A 119 1.74 1.19 -17.52
CA LEU A 119 2.92 0.88 -16.69
C LEU A 119 2.56 0.06 -15.46
N VAL A 120 1.46 0.42 -14.77
CA VAL A 120 0.96 -0.31 -13.60
C VAL A 120 0.53 -1.73 -14.00
N PHE A 121 -0.18 -1.87 -15.13
CA PHE A 121 -0.61 -3.17 -15.64
C PHE A 121 0.60 -4.05 -15.98
N ASP A 122 1.55 -3.55 -16.76
CA ASP A 122 2.71 -4.31 -17.22
C ASP A 122 3.58 -4.77 -16.05
N ALA A 123 3.82 -3.88 -15.06
CA ALA A 123 4.58 -4.22 -13.86
C ALA A 123 3.90 -5.30 -13.01
N ALA A 124 2.58 -5.23 -12.85
CA ALA A 124 1.82 -6.24 -12.11
C ALA A 124 1.74 -7.57 -12.88
N ALA A 125 1.57 -7.53 -14.21
CA ALA A 125 1.53 -8.70 -15.06
C ALA A 125 2.85 -9.48 -15.02
N ALA A 126 4.00 -8.79 -15.12
CA ALA A 126 5.31 -9.41 -15.01
C ALA A 126 5.48 -10.18 -13.68
N ALA A 127 5.00 -9.62 -12.57
CA ALA A 127 5.03 -10.30 -11.28
C ALA A 127 4.18 -11.57 -11.25
N VAL A 128 2.97 -11.52 -11.83
CA VAL A 128 2.06 -12.67 -11.92
C VAL A 128 2.69 -13.79 -12.75
N GLU A 129 3.35 -13.47 -13.87
CA GLU A 129 4.09 -14.44 -14.69
C GLU A 129 5.24 -15.10 -13.91
N GLY A 130 5.89 -14.35 -13.03
CA GLY A 130 6.94 -14.88 -12.15
C GLY A 130 6.44 -15.81 -11.04
N ILE A 131 5.15 -15.78 -10.71
CA ILE A 131 4.55 -16.52 -9.59
C ILE A 131 3.81 -17.76 -10.06
N TYR A 132 3.00 -17.64 -11.11
CA TYR A 132 2.09 -18.69 -11.56
C TYR A 132 2.63 -19.42 -12.78
N ALA A 133 2.74 -20.74 -12.67
CA ALA A 133 3.08 -21.59 -13.81
C ALA A 133 1.84 -21.98 -14.65
N ARG A 134 0.64 -21.90 -14.06
CA ARG A 134 -0.61 -22.37 -14.69
C ARG A 134 -1.79 -21.45 -14.36
N PRO A 135 -2.75 -21.24 -15.28
CA PRO A 135 -3.93 -20.41 -15.03
C PRO A 135 -4.86 -20.90 -13.90
N SER A 136 -4.89 -22.21 -13.65
CA SER A 136 -5.71 -22.83 -12.60
C SER A 136 -5.04 -22.86 -11.23
N GLN A 137 -3.75 -22.53 -11.15
CA GLN A 137 -3.04 -22.48 -9.87
C GLN A 137 -3.67 -21.37 -9.00
N ARG A 138 -3.70 -21.66 -7.70
CA ARG A 138 -4.06 -20.71 -6.66
C ARG A 138 -2.90 -20.65 -5.67
N ILE A 139 -2.68 -19.48 -5.08
CA ILE A 139 -1.69 -19.32 -4.01
C ILE A 139 -2.31 -18.64 -2.79
N GLY A 140 -1.84 -19.02 -1.60
CA GLY A 140 -2.12 -18.33 -0.36
C GLY A 140 -1.17 -17.15 -0.11
N PHE A 141 -1.44 -16.41 0.97
CA PHE A 141 -0.59 -15.28 1.38
C PHE A 141 0.85 -15.72 1.74
N GLU A 142 1.00 -16.87 2.39
CA GLU A 142 2.31 -17.41 2.76
C GLU A 142 3.15 -17.74 1.52
N GLU A 143 2.56 -18.40 0.51
CA GLU A 143 3.24 -18.72 -0.74
C GLU A 143 3.66 -17.48 -1.52
N PHE A 144 2.81 -16.44 -1.54
CA PHE A 144 3.16 -15.13 -2.08
C PHE A 144 4.36 -14.51 -1.34
N GLY A 145 4.36 -14.56 0.00
CA GLY A 145 5.48 -14.09 0.82
C GLY A 145 6.77 -14.88 0.59
N ASN A 146 6.67 -16.20 0.44
CA ASN A 146 7.81 -17.06 0.12
C ASN A 146 8.40 -16.75 -1.25
N TRP A 147 7.56 -16.57 -2.28
CA TRP A 147 8.04 -16.12 -3.59
C TRP A 147 8.74 -14.76 -3.51
N TYR A 148 8.16 -13.81 -2.77
CA TYR A 148 8.72 -12.47 -2.61
C TYR A 148 10.11 -12.52 -1.97
N ASN A 149 10.26 -13.27 -0.87
CA ASN A 149 11.53 -13.39 -0.14
C ASN A 149 12.60 -14.17 -0.92
N ASN A 150 12.21 -15.08 -1.81
CA ASN A 150 13.11 -15.88 -2.65
C ASN A 150 13.44 -15.22 -4.01
N GLY A 151 13.54 -13.89 -4.03
CA GLY A 151 13.96 -13.12 -5.23
C GLY A 151 12.84 -12.35 -5.92
N GLY A 152 11.56 -12.61 -5.61
CA GLY A 152 10.44 -11.83 -6.13
C GLY A 152 10.52 -10.33 -5.82
N PHE A 153 11.17 -9.95 -4.71
CA PHE A 153 11.45 -8.56 -4.34
C PHE A 153 12.24 -7.78 -5.42
N GLN A 154 13.01 -8.47 -6.28
CA GLN A 154 13.72 -7.81 -7.39
C GLN A 154 12.78 -7.38 -8.51
N GLN A 155 11.66 -8.08 -8.68
CA GLN A 155 10.65 -7.78 -9.71
C GLN A 155 9.66 -6.71 -9.24
N ILE A 156 9.28 -6.76 -7.95
CA ILE A 156 8.33 -5.82 -7.36
C ILE A 156 8.88 -5.10 -6.12
N PRO A 157 10.02 -4.39 -6.23
CA PRO A 157 10.67 -3.72 -5.10
C PRO A 157 9.81 -2.59 -4.52
N TRP A 158 8.85 -2.08 -5.30
CA TRP A 158 7.89 -1.06 -4.88
C TRP A 158 6.99 -1.53 -3.72
N LEU A 159 6.90 -2.83 -3.43
CA LEU A 159 6.22 -3.31 -2.22
C LEU A 159 6.91 -2.87 -0.92
N GLU A 160 8.20 -2.55 -0.97
CA GLU A 160 8.88 -1.99 0.19
C GLU A 160 8.34 -0.60 0.56
N LEU A 161 7.71 0.12 -0.37
CA LEU A 161 7.09 1.41 -0.09
C LEU A 161 5.80 1.29 0.73
N LEU A 162 5.31 0.08 1.02
CA LEU A 162 4.24 -0.07 2.01
C LEU A 162 4.75 0.15 3.45
N ASP A 163 6.06 0.09 3.65
CA ASP A 163 6.72 0.56 4.85
C ASP A 163 6.97 2.06 4.75
N LEU A 164 6.10 2.84 5.40
CA LEU A 164 6.16 4.31 5.37
C LEU A 164 7.44 4.86 6.00
N THR A 165 8.17 4.08 6.82
CA THR A 165 9.46 4.51 7.36
C THR A 165 10.51 4.72 6.26
N LYS A 166 10.29 4.13 5.07
CA LYS A 166 11.17 4.26 3.90
C LYS A 166 10.89 5.52 3.08
N TRP A 167 9.82 6.25 3.35
CA TRP A 167 9.39 7.40 2.55
C TRP A 167 10.09 8.70 2.94
N VAL A 168 10.57 8.78 4.19
CA VAL A 168 11.23 9.98 4.68
C VAL A 168 12.75 9.76 4.60
N PRO A 169 13.46 10.47 3.72
CA PRO A 169 14.92 10.47 3.73
C PRO A 169 15.40 10.89 5.12
N GLY A 170 16.11 10.00 5.82
CA GLY A 170 16.69 10.28 7.13
C GLY A 170 15.89 9.85 8.36
N VAL A 171 14.65 9.34 8.26
CA VAL A 171 13.94 8.81 9.45
C VAL A 171 14.56 7.51 9.96
N ALA A 172 15.15 6.69 9.10
CA ALA A 172 15.97 5.57 9.53
C ALA A 172 17.19 6.04 10.36
N SER A 173 17.78 7.19 10.01
CA SER A 173 18.86 7.82 10.80
C SER A 173 18.33 8.35 12.12
N ILE A 174 17.24 9.13 12.10
CA ILE A 174 16.65 9.73 13.32
C ILE A 174 16.17 8.65 14.29
N THR A 175 15.58 7.56 13.79
CA THR A 175 15.10 6.46 14.63
C THR A 175 16.25 5.64 15.20
N ALA A 176 17.36 5.49 14.45
CA ALA A 176 18.58 4.86 14.97
C ALA A 176 19.26 5.75 16.02
N ASP A 177 19.33 7.05 15.77
CA ASP A 177 19.90 8.04 16.70
C ASP A 177 19.08 8.13 18.00
N LEU A 178 17.74 8.10 17.91
CA LEU A 178 16.85 8.07 19.08
C LEU A 178 16.98 6.78 19.89
N LYS A 179 17.13 5.62 19.24
CA LYS A 179 17.39 4.35 19.94
C LYS A 179 18.74 4.36 20.67
N LEU A 180 19.78 4.89 20.03
CA LEU A 180 21.10 5.04 20.65
C LEU A 180 21.10 6.01 21.83
N LEU A 181 20.28 7.06 21.79
CA LEU A 181 20.12 7.97 22.93
C LEU A 181 19.38 7.30 24.09
N GLN A 182 18.32 6.53 23.82
CA GLN A 182 17.58 5.79 24.84
C GLN A 182 18.42 4.67 25.49
N GLU A 183 19.27 3.99 24.72
CA GLU A 183 20.21 2.99 25.24
C GLU A 183 21.33 3.61 26.09
N ARG A 184 21.75 4.84 25.78
CA ARG A 184 22.71 5.60 26.58
C ARG A 184 22.12 6.13 27.88
N GLU A 185 20.85 6.53 27.87
CA GLU A 185 20.14 6.97 29.08
C GLU A 185 19.84 5.79 30.01
N GLY A 186 19.50 4.61 29.47
CA GLY A 186 19.28 3.39 30.27
C GLY A 186 20.55 2.75 30.84
N ALA A 187 21.74 3.07 30.32
CA ALA A 187 23.01 2.55 30.82
C ALA A 187 23.62 3.38 31.96
N GLY A 188 23.12 4.60 32.22
CA GLY A 188 23.64 5.52 33.23
C GLY A 188 23.04 5.37 34.63
N GLU A 189 21.93 4.65 34.79
CA GLU A 189 21.20 4.53 36.07
C GLU A 189 21.63 3.30 36.92
N GLY A 190 22.66 2.56 36.51
CA GLY A 190 23.09 1.29 37.13
C GLY A 190 24.38 1.32 37.95
N GLU A 191 25.08 2.46 38.06
CA GLU A 191 26.38 2.55 38.77
C GLU A 191 26.41 3.67 39.82
N GLU A 192 25.50 3.64 40.79
CA GLU A 192 25.75 4.26 42.11
C GLU A 192 25.16 3.35 43.22
N GLU A 193 25.96 2.37 43.66
CA GLU A 193 25.84 1.71 44.98
C GLU A 193 27.18 1.80 45.72
#